data_AF-A0A965PSD2-F1
#
_entry.id   AF-A0A965PSD2-F1
#
_cell.length_a   1.000
_cell.length_b   1.000
_cell.length_c   1.000
_cell.angle_alpha   90.00
_cell.angle_beta   90.00
_cell.angle_gamma   90.00
#
_symmetry.space_group_name_H-M   'P 1'
#
loop_
_entity.id
_entity.type
_entity.pdbx_description
1 polymer ?
#
loop_
_entity_poly.entity_id
_entity_poly.type
_entity_poly.pdbx_seq_one_letter_code
_entity_poly.pdbx_strand_id
1 'polypeptide(L)'
;MKTILCKHGTSLVAEDADSLDALAKIKDGKLVLVEVRRKRNLQHHRLYFALIKVVHENMESKRYPTPDTLHEAIKVACGLRTEFVLPNGVVGFIPGSINFGEMT
;
A
#
# COMPACT_ATOMS: atom_id res chain seq x y z
N MET A 1 -10.43 -14.53 -7.89
CA MET A 1 -9.14 -14.88 -8.52
C MET A 1 -8.41 -13.57 -8.78
N LYS A 2 -7.18 -13.39 -8.28
CA LYS A 2 -6.33 -12.23 -8.59
C LYS A 2 -5.26 -12.71 -9.55
N THR A 3 -5.12 -12.05 -10.69
CA THR A 3 -4.27 -12.48 -11.81
C THR A 3 -3.51 -11.25 -12.30
N ILE A 4 -2.22 -11.39 -12.58
CA ILE A 4 -1.39 -10.29 -13.08
C ILE A 4 -1.39 -10.38 -14.61
N LEU A 5 -1.84 -9.31 -15.25
CA LEU A 5 -1.95 -9.24 -16.71
C LEU A 5 -1.16 -8.03 -17.22
N CYS A 6 -0.40 -8.25 -18.29
CA CYS A 6 0.31 -7.23 -19.04
C CYS A 6 -0.53 -6.77 -20.22
N LYS A 7 -0.55 -5.46 -20.50
CA LYS A 7 -1.27 -4.90 -21.64
C LYS A 7 -0.41 -5.00 -22.89
N HIS A 8 -0.86 -5.76 -23.88
CA HIS A 8 -0.25 -5.86 -25.21
C HIS A 8 -1.24 -5.31 -26.24
N GLY A 9 -0.98 -4.08 -26.72
CA GLY A 9 -1.90 -3.39 -27.64
C GLY A 9 -3.28 -3.16 -27.03
N THR A 10 -4.29 -3.86 -27.53
CA THR A 10 -5.69 -3.82 -27.04
C THR A 10 -6.06 -4.99 -26.12
N SER A 11 -5.12 -5.90 -25.85
CA SER A 11 -5.37 -7.14 -25.12
C SER A 11 -4.63 -7.18 -23.78
N LEU A 12 -5.18 -7.92 -22.82
CA LEU A 12 -4.53 -8.25 -21.55
C LEU A 12 -4.03 -9.69 -21.60
N VAL A 13 -2.75 -9.91 -21.30
CA VAL A 13 -2.05 -11.19 -21.44
C VAL A 13 -1.41 -11.57 -20.11
N ALA A 14 -1.58 -12.81 -19.66
CA ALA A 14 -0.89 -13.34 -18.49
C ALA A 14 0.57 -13.66 -18.83
N GLU A 15 1.52 -13.20 -18.01
CA GLU A 15 2.96 -13.45 -18.23
C GLU A 15 3.59 -14.40 -17.20
N ASP A 16 2.94 -14.62 -16.05
CA ASP A 16 3.38 -15.58 -15.03
C ASP A 16 2.57 -16.88 -15.05
N ALA A 17 3.17 -17.96 -14.54
CA ALA A 17 2.61 -19.32 -14.59
C ALA A 17 1.25 -19.42 -13.86
N ASP A 18 1.15 -18.83 -12.67
CA ASP A 18 -0.08 -18.84 -11.88
C ASP A 18 -1.21 -18.10 -12.63
N SER A 19 -0.86 -16.99 -13.30
CA SER A 19 -1.80 -16.21 -14.08
C SER A 19 -2.25 -16.91 -15.37
N LEU A 20 -1.37 -17.69 -16.01
CA LEU A 20 -1.69 -18.51 -17.17
C LEU A 20 -2.68 -19.61 -16.82
N ASP A 21 -2.45 -20.33 -15.72
CA ASP A 21 -3.34 -21.38 -15.23
C ASP A 21 -4.72 -20.82 -14.83
N ALA A 22 -4.72 -19.62 -14.26
CA ALA A 22 -5.92 -18.87 -13.93
C ALA A 22 -6.73 -18.50 -15.18
N LEU A 23 -6.06 -18.00 -16.23
CA LEU A 23 -6.69 -17.63 -17.49
C LEU A 23 -7.24 -18.85 -18.24
N ALA A 24 -6.50 -19.97 -18.25
CA ALA A 24 -6.89 -21.22 -18.93
C ALA A 24 -8.20 -21.84 -18.38
N LYS A 25 -8.60 -21.48 -17.15
CA LYS A 25 -9.87 -21.92 -16.55
C LYS A 25 -11.09 -21.16 -17.11
N ILE A 26 -10.87 -20.03 -17.77
CA ILE A 26 -11.91 -19.23 -18.41
C ILE A 26 -12.12 -19.76 -19.83
N LYS A 27 -13.36 -20.10 -20.18
CA LYS A 27 -13.70 -20.57 -21.53
C LYS A 27 -13.60 -19.44 -22.55
N ASP A 28 -13.13 -19.77 -23.75
CA ASP A 28 -13.12 -18.86 -24.89
C ASP A 28 -14.52 -18.28 -25.17
N GLY A 29 -14.57 -16.99 -25.49
CA GLY A 29 -15.81 -16.24 -25.76
C GLY A 29 -16.63 -15.87 -24.51
N LYS A 30 -16.21 -16.29 -23.31
CA LYS A 30 -16.90 -15.91 -22.07
C LYS A 30 -16.54 -14.49 -21.66
N LEU A 31 -17.56 -13.65 -21.49
CA LEU A 31 -17.39 -12.32 -20.91
C LEU A 31 -16.97 -12.42 -19.44
N VAL A 32 -15.94 -11.67 -19.07
CA VAL A 32 -15.45 -11.54 -17.69
C VAL A 32 -15.33 -10.07 -17.32
N LEU A 33 -15.69 -9.73 -16.08
CA LEU A 33 -15.45 -8.41 -15.54
C LEU A 33 -13.97 -8.29 -15.15
N VAL A 34 -13.31 -7.23 -15.62
CA VAL A 34 -11.91 -6.96 -15.31
C VAL A 34 -11.82 -5.70 -14.47
N GLU A 35 -11.22 -5.80 -13.29
CA GLU A 35 -10.86 -4.66 -12.45
C GLU A 35 -9.35 -4.41 -12.56
N VAL A 36 -8.97 -3.33 -13.23
CA VAL A 36 -7.55 -2.97 -13.41
C VAL A 36 -7.07 -2.16 -12.22
N ARG A 37 -6.29 -2.78 -11.35
CA ARG A 37 -5.59 -2.09 -10.26
C ARG A 37 -4.14 -1.83 -10.64
N ARG A 38 -3.72 -0.56 -10.63
CA ARG A 38 -2.31 -0.22 -10.83
C ARG A 38 -1.51 -0.72 -9.64
N LYS A 39 -0.57 -1.64 -9.87
CA LYS A 39 0.39 -2.07 -8.83
C LYS A 39 1.13 -0.82 -8.34
N ARG A 40 0.92 -0.44 -7.08
CA ARG A 40 1.70 0.64 -6.47
C ARG A 40 3.18 0.27 -6.51
N ASN A 41 4.03 1.28 -6.60
CA ASN A 41 5.47 1.07 -6.73
C ASN A 41 6.05 0.43 -5.45
N LEU A 42 6.23 -0.88 -5.47
CA LEU A 42 6.77 -1.67 -4.36
C LEU A 42 8.21 -1.23 -4.02
N GLN A 43 8.99 -0.78 -5.01
CA GLN A 43 10.35 -0.29 -4.77
C GLN A 43 10.33 0.96 -3.91
N HIS A 44 9.42 1.91 -4.18
CA HIS A 44 9.28 3.11 -3.36
C HIS A 44 8.82 2.81 -1.94
N HIS A 45 7.92 1.84 -1.75
CA HIS A 45 7.51 1.42 -0.41
C HIS A 45 8.69 0.80 0.36
N ARG A 46 9.47 -0.08 -0.28
CA ARG A 46 10.69 -0.64 0.34
C ARG A 46 11.70 0.45 0.69
N LEU A 47 11.92 1.40 -0.23
CA LEU A 47 12.80 2.54 -0.01
C LEU A 47 12.32 3.40 1.17
N TYR A 48 11.03 3.69 1.25
CA TYR A 48 10.44 4.45 2.34
C TYR A 48 10.73 3.82 3.72
N PHE A 49 10.48 2.53 3.89
CA PHE A 49 10.76 1.85 5.16
C PHE A 49 12.26 1.76 5.46
N ALA A 50 13.10 1.62 4.44
CA ALA A 50 14.55 1.67 4.62
C ALA A 50 15.00 3.05 5.14
N LEU A 51 14.45 4.14 4.59
CA LEU A 51 14.74 5.50 5.05
C LEU A 51 14.24 5.74 6.48
N ILE A 52 13.04 5.28 6.85
CA ILE A 52 12.55 5.38 8.24
C ILE A 52 13.54 4.73 9.20
N LYS A 53 14.02 3.54 8.88
CA LYS A 53 14.98 2.81 9.71
C LYS A 53 16.28 3.62 9.89
N VAL A 54 16.85 4.10 8.79
CA VAL A 54 18.08 4.92 8.82
C VAL A 54 17.88 6.18 9.66
N VAL A 55 16.75 6.88 9.50
CA VAL A 55 16.46 8.07 10.29
C VAL A 55 16.33 7.71 11.77
N HIS A 56 15.53 6.69 12.11
CA HIS A 56 15.32 6.26 13.50
C HIS A 56 16.62 5.89 14.22
N GLU A 57 17.51 5.16 13.54
CA GLU A 57 18.82 4.76 14.07
C GLU A 57 19.76 5.94 14.34
N ASN A 58 19.58 7.05 13.64
CA ASN A 58 20.43 8.25 13.73
C ASN A 58 19.77 9.41 14.51
N MET A 59 18.60 9.20 15.10
CA MET A 59 17.95 10.23 15.93
C MET A 59 18.61 10.35 17.30
N GLU A 60 19.04 11.56 17.66
CA GLU A 60 19.59 11.86 19.00
C GLU A 60 18.51 11.74 20.10
N SER A 61 17.27 12.07 19.79
CA SER A 61 16.15 12.01 20.73
C SER A 61 15.48 10.64 20.72
N LYS A 62 15.22 10.06 21.90
CA LYS A 62 14.38 8.85 22.06
C LYS A 62 12.88 9.12 21.99
N ARG A 63 12.47 10.16 21.25
CA ARG A 63 11.06 10.59 21.14
C ARG A 63 10.16 9.49 20.56
N TYR A 64 10.70 8.71 19.63
CA TYR A 64 10.00 7.60 18.98
C TYR A 64 10.68 6.28 19.41
N PRO A 65 10.04 5.48 20.27
CA PRO A 65 10.65 4.24 20.78
C PRO A 65 11.00 3.24 19.68
N THR A 66 10.24 3.23 18.57
CA THR A 66 10.44 2.30 17.45
C THR A 66 10.33 3.02 16.10
N PRO A 67 10.89 2.43 15.02
CA PRO A 67 10.69 2.92 13.65
C PRO A 67 9.21 3.07 13.28
N ASP A 68 8.36 2.18 13.81
CA ASP A 68 6.91 2.23 13.58
C ASP A 68 6.29 3.48 14.22
N THR A 69 6.67 3.84 15.44
CA THR A 69 6.17 5.09 16.06
C THR A 69 6.62 6.35 15.33
N LEU A 70 7.82 6.33 14.72
CA LEU A 70 8.28 7.40 13.84
C LEU A 70 7.45 7.43 12.55
N HIS A 71 7.19 6.27 11.94
CA HIS A 71 6.32 6.14 10.78
C HIS A 71 4.92 6.72 11.05
N GLU A 72 4.30 6.37 12.18
CA GLU A 72 3.00 6.91 12.60
C GLU A 72 3.03 8.43 12.74
N ALA A 73 4.09 8.98 13.34
CA ALA A 73 4.24 10.42 13.51
C ALA A 73 4.43 11.16 12.17
N ILE A 74 5.17 10.57 11.22
CA ILE A 74 5.33 11.13 9.88
C ILE A 74 3.99 11.18 9.16
N LYS A 75 3.18 10.12 9.23
CA LYS A 75 1.82 10.10 8.63
C LYS A 75 0.97 11.24 9.18
N VAL A 76 0.97 11.42 10.50
CA VAL A 76 0.26 12.53 11.16
C VAL A 76 0.80 13.87 10.70
N ALA A 77 2.12 14.08 10.68
CA ALA A 77 2.74 15.33 10.26
C ALA A 77 2.42 15.69 8.79
N CYS A 78 2.33 14.69 7.92
CA CYS A 78 1.97 14.86 6.51
C CYS A 78 0.46 15.05 6.26
N GLY A 79 -0.38 15.01 7.30
CA GLY A 79 -1.82 15.12 7.17
C GLY A 79 -2.53 13.83 6.74
N LEU A 80 -1.82 12.70 6.65
CA LEU A 80 -2.43 11.39 6.47
C LEU A 80 -2.96 10.92 7.84
N ARG A 81 -4.06 11.53 8.28
CA ARG A 81 -4.67 11.30 9.59
C ARG A 81 -6.15 11.66 9.59
N THR A 82 -6.86 11.12 10.55
CA THR A 82 -8.22 11.52 10.93
C THR A 82 -8.16 12.18 12.30
N GLU A 83 -8.79 13.34 12.43
CA GLU A 83 -8.88 14.06 13.70
C GLU A 83 -10.11 13.60 14.47
N PHE A 84 -10.00 13.47 15.79
CA PHE A 84 -11.13 13.17 16.66
C PHE A 84 -11.01 13.93 17.99
N VAL A 85 -12.14 14.28 18.57
CA VAL A 85 -12.19 15.04 19.82
C VAL A 85 -12.35 14.07 20.99
N LEU A 86 -11.42 14.10 21.92
CA LEU A 86 -11.49 13.35 23.17
C LEU A 86 -12.53 13.97 24.13
N PRO A 87 -13.06 13.22 25.10
CA PRO A 87 -14.04 13.75 26.07
C PRO A 87 -13.55 14.97 26.87
N ASN A 88 -12.23 15.15 26.99
CA ASN A 88 -11.61 16.30 27.65
C ASN A 88 -11.41 17.51 26.73
N GLY A 89 -11.90 17.47 25.50
CA GLY A 89 -11.75 18.53 24.49
C GLY A 89 -10.42 18.53 23.74
N VAL A 90 -9.51 17.60 24.02
CA VAL A 90 -8.23 17.50 23.31
C VAL A 90 -8.45 16.85 21.94
N VAL A 91 -7.82 17.41 20.90
CA VAL A 91 -7.83 16.82 19.55
C VAL A 91 -6.78 15.72 19.48
N GLY A 92 -7.23 14.48 19.28
CA GLY A 92 -6.40 13.34 18.95
C GLY A 92 -6.30 13.11 17.44
N PHE A 93 -5.27 12.36 17.04
CA PHE A 93 -5.07 11.97 15.64
C PHE A 93 -4.96 10.46 15.51
N ILE A 94 -5.71 9.89 14.57
CA ILE A 94 -5.55 8.51 14.11
C ILE A 94 -4.79 8.56 12.79
N PRO A 95 -3.56 8.03 12.71
CA PRO A 95 -2.82 8.01 11.45
C PRO A 95 -3.54 7.16 10.40
N GLY A 96 -3.54 7.60 9.15
CA GLY A 96 -4.12 6.84 8.03
C GLY A 96 -3.27 5.63 7.64
N SER A 97 -3.80 4.80 6.74
CA SER A 97 -3.12 3.59 6.25
C SER A 97 -2.35 3.88 4.97
N ILE A 98 -1.11 3.41 4.91
CA ILE A 98 -0.35 3.24 3.65
C ILE A 98 -0.23 1.77 3.25
N ASN A 99 -1.00 0.88 3.90
CA ASN A 99 -0.93 -0.55 3.65
C ASN A 99 -1.44 -0.90 2.25
N PHE A 100 -0.73 -1.79 1.55
CA PHE A 100 -1.05 -2.21 0.20
C PHE A 100 -2.42 -2.90 0.08
N GLY A 101 -2.89 -3.56 1.14
CA GLY A 101 -4.13 -4.33 1.13
C GLY A 101 -5.41 -3.51 1.28
N GLU A 102 -5.34 -2.33 1.89
CA GLU A 102 -6.52 -1.55 2.32
C GLU A 102 -6.89 -0.41 1.39
N MET A 103 -6.07 -0.16 0.37
CA MET A 103 -6.32 0.94 -0.54
C MET A 103 -7.08 0.44 -1.76
N THR A 104 -8.34 0.87 -1.81
CA THR A 104 -9.33 0.63 -2.87
C THR A 104 -8.78 0.95 -4.24
#